data_AF-A0A3D0URE1-F1
#
_entry.id   AF-A0A3D0URE1-F1
#
_cell.length_a   1.000
_cell.length_b   1.000
_cell.length_c   1.000
_cell.angle_alpha   90.00
_cell.angle_beta   90.00
_cell.angle_gamma   90.00
#
_symmetry.space_group_name_H-M   'P 1'
#
loop_
_entity.id
_entity.type
_entity.pdbx_description
1 polymer ?
#
loop_
_entity_poly.entity_id
_entity_poly.type
_entity_poly.pdbx_seq_one_letter_code
_entity_poly.pdbx_strand_id
1 'polypeptide(L)'
;MLKIFGQYDLKISEGPIGQNGSDIGNYGPYTQSQRKDLYEVFVKHLIQQGLAYPCWMSESEIESTREQQMKLKITPGIYGNYSLWRNKTPEEIASKIQENPNFVIRFRSH
;
A
#
# COMPACT_ATOMS: atom_id res chain seq x y z
N MET A 1 11.64 -4.31 -21.55
CA MET A 1 12.48 -3.97 -20.37
C MET A 1 13.82 -4.71 -20.41
N LEU A 2 13.87 -6.04 -20.29
CA LEU A 2 15.15 -6.80 -20.31
C LEU A 2 15.97 -6.65 -21.60
N LYS A 3 15.31 -6.58 -22.76
CA LYS A 3 15.96 -6.33 -24.06
C LYS A 3 16.62 -4.95 -24.16
N ILE A 4 16.14 -3.96 -23.40
CA ILE A 4 16.68 -2.59 -23.40
C ILE A 4 18.00 -2.57 -22.61
N PHE A 5 18.06 -3.22 -21.44
CA PHE A 5 19.28 -3.28 -20.65
C PHE A 5 20.45 -3.93 -21.39
N GLY A 6 20.18 -4.98 -22.19
CA GLY A 6 21.19 -5.60 -23.05
C GLY A 6 21.75 -4.70 -24.15
N GLN A 7 21.00 -3.69 -24.61
CA GLN A 7 21.49 -2.72 -25.61
C GLN A 7 22.51 -1.74 -25.02
N TYR A 8 22.52 -1.57 -23.69
CA TYR A 8 23.43 -0.68 -22.96
C TYR A 8 24.51 -1.44 -22.17
N ASP A 9 24.72 -2.74 -22.46
CA ASP A 9 25.63 -3.63 -21.74
C ASP A 9 25.43 -3.65 -20.20
N LEU A 10 24.19 -3.39 -19.76
CA LEU A 10 23.81 -3.43 -18.34
C LEU A 10 23.46 -4.86 -17.95
N LYS A 11 24.29 -5.45 -17.08
CA LYS A 11 24.07 -6.79 -16.52
C LYS A 11 23.38 -6.66 -15.17
N ILE A 12 22.17 -7.21 -15.09
CA ILE A 12 21.42 -7.33 -13.84
C ILE A 12 21.98 -8.53 -13.07
N SER A 13 22.39 -8.32 -11.81
CA SER A 13 22.90 -9.39 -10.96
C SER A 13 21.81 -10.23 -10.31
N GLU A 14 20.64 -9.62 -10.06
CA GLU A 14 19.48 -10.27 -9.45
C GLU A 14 18.16 -9.78 -10.06
N GLY A 15 17.21 -10.67 -10.33
CA GLY A 15 15.92 -10.34 -10.93
C GLY A 15 15.25 -11.50 -11.67
N PRO A 16 14.08 -11.27 -12.30
CA PRO A 16 13.33 -12.27 -13.06
C PRO A 16 13.93 -12.44 -14.49
N ILE A 17 15.20 -12.84 -14.56
CA ILE A 17 16.02 -12.79 -15.79
C ILE A 17 16.60 -14.14 -16.20
N GLY A 18 16.34 -15.20 -15.43
CA GLY A 18 16.76 -16.56 -15.74
C GLY A 18 16.01 -17.16 -16.93
N GLN A 19 16.41 -18.36 -17.32
CA GLN A 19 15.76 -19.06 -18.43
C GLN A 19 14.26 -19.18 -18.17
N ASN A 20 13.45 -18.88 -19.18
CA ASN A 20 11.99 -18.82 -19.11
C ASN A 20 11.41 -17.84 -18.06
N GLY A 21 12.17 -16.81 -17.68
CA GLY A 21 11.71 -15.81 -16.69
C GLY A 21 11.83 -16.28 -15.24
N SER A 22 12.66 -17.29 -14.98
CA SER A 22 13.02 -17.71 -13.62
C SER A 22 13.81 -16.60 -12.89
N ASP A 23 13.74 -16.60 -11.57
CA ASP A 23 14.44 -15.64 -10.75
C ASP A 23 15.92 -16.03 -10.55
N ILE A 24 16.81 -15.04 -10.67
CA ILE A 24 18.23 -15.13 -10.32
C ILE A 24 18.48 -14.24 -9.10
N GLY A 25 19.16 -14.76 -8.08
CA GLY A 25 19.51 -14.04 -6.85
C GLY A 25 18.88 -14.62 -5.58
N ASN A 26 19.29 -14.12 -4.42
CA ASN A 26 18.96 -14.73 -3.13
C ASN A 26 17.67 -14.19 -2.49
N TYR A 27 17.12 -13.08 -2.99
CA TYR A 27 15.98 -12.38 -2.37
C TYR A 27 14.68 -12.53 -3.15
N GLY A 28 14.61 -13.52 -4.04
CA GLY A 28 13.41 -13.87 -4.78
C GLY A 28 12.21 -14.17 -3.86
N PRO A 29 10.97 -14.11 -4.39
CA PRO A 29 10.68 -13.86 -5.79
C PRO A 29 10.80 -12.38 -6.17
N TYR A 30 11.37 -12.05 -7.33
CA TYR A 30 11.58 -10.65 -7.75
C TYR A 30 10.36 -10.02 -8.42
N THR A 31 9.29 -10.80 -8.61
CA THR A 31 8.01 -10.32 -9.13
C THR A 31 7.08 -9.92 -7.98
N GLN A 32 6.64 -8.67 -7.96
CA GLN A 32 5.89 -8.09 -6.85
C GLN A 32 4.57 -8.82 -6.55
N SER A 33 3.85 -9.29 -7.58
CA SER A 33 2.61 -10.05 -7.41
C SER A 33 2.79 -11.41 -6.72
N GLN A 34 4.01 -11.95 -6.69
CA GLN A 34 4.36 -13.20 -6.02
C GLN A 34 4.77 -13.01 -4.55
N ARG A 35 4.83 -11.76 -4.06
CA ARG A 35 5.28 -11.42 -2.69
C ARG A 35 4.13 -11.06 -1.73
N LYS A 36 2.90 -11.46 -2.04
CA LYS A 36 1.71 -11.08 -1.27
C LYS A 36 1.86 -11.36 0.23
N ASP A 37 2.28 -12.56 0.59
CA ASP A 37 2.40 -12.99 1.99
C ASP A 37 3.39 -12.12 2.78
N LEU A 38 4.48 -11.70 2.13
CA LEU A 38 5.45 -10.79 2.73
C LEU A 38 4.82 -9.44 3.06
N TYR A 39 4.01 -8.89 2.15
CA TYR A 39 3.29 -7.63 2.41
C TYR A 39 2.29 -7.77 3.54
N GLU A 40 1.56 -8.89 3.62
CA GLU A 40 0.61 -9.13 4.70
C GLU A 40 1.29 -9.17 6.08
N VAL A 41 2.48 -9.75 6.18
CA VAL A 41 3.27 -9.76 7.43
C VAL A 41 3.62 -8.34 7.86
N PHE A 42 4.17 -7.53 6.96
CA PHE A 42 4.56 -6.16 7.29
C PHE A 42 3.36 -5.25 7.56
N VAL A 43 2.24 -5.44 6.84
CA VAL A 43 0.99 -4.72 7.11
C VAL A 43 0.50 -4.99 8.53
N LYS A 44 0.45 -6.26 8.95
CA LYS A 44 0.07 -6.63 10.32
C LYS A 44 1.01 -6.01 11.36
N HIS A 45 2.32 -6.04 11.09
CA HIS A 45 3.33 -5.44 11.95
C HIS A 45 3.13 -3.92 12.13
N LEU A 46 2.88 -3.20 11.03
CA LEU A 46 2.63 -1.75 11.07
C LEU A 46 1.35 -1.40 11.81
N ILE A 47 0.28 -2.19 11.64
CA ILE A 47 -0.98 -2.01 12.38
C ILE A 47 -0.74 -2.23 13.88
N GLN A 48 -0.01 -3.27 14.25
CA GLN A 48 0.33 -3.56 15.65
C GLN A 48 1.13 -2.42 16.30
N GLN A 49 2.01 -1.76 15.54
CA GLN A 49 2.77 -0.60 16.01
C GLN A 49 1.96 0.71 15.99
N GLY A 50 0.69 0.69 15.56
CA GLY A 50 -0.13 1.88 15.40
C GLY A 50 0.28 2.78 14.23
N LEU A 51 1.18 2.31 13.36
CA LEU A 51 1.71 3.01 12.19
C LEU A 51 0.85 2.84 10.94
N ALA A 52 -0.16 1.98 10.98
CA ALA A 52 -1.14 1.81 9.92
C ALA A 52 -2.52 1.51 10.50
N TYR A 53 -3.57 1.76 9.72
CA TYR A 53 -4.95 1.55 10.15
C TYR A 53 -5.86 1.18 8.95
N PRO A 54 -6.94 0.41 9.19
CA PRO A 54 -7.94 0.13 8.16
C PRO A 54 -8.81 1.34 7.87
N CYS A 55 -9.22 1.50 6.62
CA CYS A 55 -10.01 2.62 6.15
C CYS A 55 -11.10 2.14 5.17
N TRP A 56 -12.33 2.58 5.42
CA TRP A 56 -13.51 2.29 4.61
C TRP A 56 -14.04 3.52 3.88
N MET A 57 -13.21 4.57 3.72
CA MET A 57 -13.67 5.75 2.99
C MET A 57 -14.03 5.35 1.56
N SER A 58 -15.23 5.71 1.13
CA SER A 58 -15.69 5.49 -0.24
C SER A 58 -14.92 6.38 -1.22
N GLU A 59 -15.00 6.05 -2.50
CA GLU A 59 -14.46 6.90 -3.56
C GLU A 59 -15.07 8.31 -3.54
N SER A 60 -16.38 8.43 -3.25
CA SER A 60 -17.05 9.73 -3.14
C SER A 60 -16.58 10.55 -1.93
N GLU A 61 -16.31 9.93 -0.79
CA GLU A 61 -15.74 10.60 0.39
C GLU A 61 -14.31 11.07 0.12
N ILE A 62 -13.52 10.25 -0.58
CA ILE A 62 -12.15 10.59 -0.99
C ILE A 62 -12.16 11.77 -1.97
N GLU A 63 -13.04 11.76 -2.97
CA GLU A 63 -13.13 12.87 -3.93
C GLU A 63 -13.62 14.16 -3.28
N SER A 64 -14.62 14.08 -2.40
CA SER A 64 -15.09 15.25 -1.64
C SER A 64 -13.96 15.86 -0.79
N THR A 65 -13.17 15.01 -0.13
CA THR A 65 -12.00 15.43 0.64
C THR A 65 -10.96 16.12 -0.26
N ARG A 66 -10.69 15.55 -1.44
CA ARG A 66 -9.77 16.12 -2.43
C ARG A 66 -10.26 17.48 -2.93
N GLU A 67 -11.54 17.63 -3.27
CA GLU A 67 -12.11 18.91 -3.70
C GLU A 67 -12.00 20.00 -2.63
N GLN A 68 -12.28 19.65 -1.37
CA GLN A 68 -12.11 20.57 -0.24
C GLN A 68 -10.66 21.01 -0.11
N GLN A 69 -9.71 20.07 -0.18
CA GLN A 69 -8.28 20.36 -0.12
C GLN A 69 -7.81 21.26 -1.28
N MET A 70 -8.29 21.02 -2.50
CA MET A 70 -7.99 21.88 -3.66
C MET A 70 -8.53 23.31 -3.48
N LYS A 71 -9.77 23.47 -2.98
CA LYS A 71 -10.36 24.78 -2.67
C LYS A 71 -9.55 25.55 -1.62
N LEU A 72 -9.01 24.83 -0.63
CA LEU A 72 -8.16 25.37 0.42
C LEU A 72 -6.68 25.55 -0.01
N LYS A 73 -6.33 25.18 -1.25
CA LYS A 73 -4.95 25.21 -1.79
C LYS A 73 -3.94 24.43 -0.95
N ILE A 74 -4.36 23.32 -0.35
CA ILE A 74 -3.50 22.40 0.39
C ILE A 74 -3.26 21.12 -0.42
N THR A 75 -2.17 20.42 -0.13
CA THR A 75 -1.81 19.18 -0.82
C THR A 75 -2.89 18.11 -0.61
N PRO A 76 -3.51 17.60 -1.69
CA PRO A 76 -4.55 16.58 -1.55
C PRO A 76 -4.02 15.26 -1.00
N GLY A 77 -4.83 14.59 -0.18
CA GLY A 77 -4.51 13.28 0.38
C GLY A 77 -5.37 12.91 1.58
N ILE A 78 -5.38 11.62 1.90
CA ILE A 78 -6.11 11.07 3.04
C ILE A 78 -5.10 10.85 4.19
N TYR A 79 -4.92 11.90 4.99
CA TYR A 79 -4.00 11.93 6.14
C TYR A 79 -4.59 12.77 7.27
N GLY A 80 -4.02 12.66 8.48
CA GLY A 80 -4.42 13.48 9.63
C GLY A 80 -5.95 13.53 9.82
N ASN A 81 -6.51 14.73 9.84
CA ASN A 81 -7.95 14.97 10.01
C ASN A 81 -8.78 14.70 8.75
N TYR A 82 -8.14 14.52 7.59
CA TYR A 82 -8.80 14.16 6.32
C TYR A 82 -9.03 12.65 6.18
N SER A 83 -8.73 11.87 7.22
CA SER A 83 -8.99 10.43 7.26
C SER A 83 -9.90 10.06 8.41
N LEU A 84 -11.15 9.73 8.09
CA LEU A 84 -12.22 9.44 9.07
C LEU A 84 -11.91 8.27 10.01
N TRP A 85 -11.08 7.32 9.55
CA TRP A 85 -10.78 6.09 10.26
C TRP A 85 -9.47 6.12 11.05
N ARG A 86 -8.70 7.21 10.94
CA ARG A 86 -7.34 7.29 11.50
C ARG A 86 -7.30 7.12 13.01
N ASN A 87 -8.27 7.71 13.73
CA ASN A 87 -8.27 7.74 15.20
C ASN A 87 -9.45 6.98 15.81
N LYS A 88 -10.00 6.01 15.07
CA LYS A 88 -11.08 5.16 15.55
C LYS A 88 -10.58 4.19 16.62
N THR A 89 -11.44 3.90 17.58
CA THR A 89 -11.14 2.97 18.67
C THR A 89 -11.07 1.53 18.15
N PRO A 90 -10.34 0.63 18.84
CA PRO A 90 -10.32 -0.79 18.49
C PRO A 90 -11.71 -1.40 18.40
N GLU A 91 -12.66 -0.99 19.25
CA GLU A 91 -14.04 -1.46 19.28
C GLU A 91 -14.82 -1.04 18.02
N GLU A 92 -14.70 0.24 17.60
CA GLU A 92 -15.32 0.73 16.37
C GLU A 92 -14.75 0.01 15.14
N ILE A 93 -13.44 -0.22 15.11
CA ILE A 93 -12.76 -0.94 14.02
C ILE A 93 -13.24 -2.40 13.98
N ALA A 94 -13.29 -3.09 15.13
CA ALA A 94 -13.74 -4.47 15.20
C ALA A 94 -15.19 -4.63 14.72
N SER A 95 -16.07 -3.73 15.14
CA SER A 95 -17.47 -3.68 14.67
C SER A 95 -17.54 -3.48 13.16
N LYS A 96 -16.77 -2.53 12.61
CA LYS A 96 -16.80 -2.27 11.16
C LYS A 96 -16.25 -3.43 10.33
N ILE A 97 -15.24 -4.14 10.81
CA ILE A 97 -14.70 -5.33 10.14
C ILE A 97 -15.77 -6.43 10.05
N GLN A 98 -16.60 -6.61 11.09
CA GLN A 98 -17.70 -7.57 11.07
C GLN A 98 -18.80 -7.18 10.08
N GLU A 99 -19.10 -5.88 9.98
CA GLU A 99 -20.10 -5.35 9.04
C GLU A 99 -19.61 -5.41 7.58
N ASN A 100 -18.38 -4.97 7.33
CA ASN A 100 -17.77 -4.92 6.01
C ASN A 100 -16.27 -5.29 6.08
N PRO A 101 -15.88 -6.52 5.70
CA PRO A 101 -14.48 -6.94 5.73
C PRO A 101 -13.64 -6.31 4.61
N ASN A 102 -14.24 -5.58 3.66
CA ASN A 102 -13.52 -4.93 2.57
C ASN A 102 -13.07 -3.53 2.99
N PHE A 103 -11.77 -3.39 3.22
CA PHE A 103 -11.12 -2.13 3.55
C PHE A 103 -9.76 -2.02 2.86
N VAL A 104 -9.23 -0.80 2.83
CA VAL A 104 -7.82 -0.56 2.49
C VAL A 104 -7.04 -0.28 3.76
N ILE A 105 -5.74 -0.57 3.74
CA ILE A 105 -4.83 -0.15 4.81
C ILE A 105 -4.16 1.15 4.40
N ARG A 106 -4.18 2.13 5.30
CA ARG A 106 -3.47 3.41 5.13
C ARG A 106 -2.34 3.52 6.14
N PHE A 107 -1.22 4.09 5.72
CA PHE A 107 -0.13 4.45 6.61
C PHE A 107 -0.53 5.67 7.46
N ARG A 108 -0.16 5.67 8.74
CA ARG A 108 -0.36 6.79 9.65
C ARG A 108 0.76 7.81 9.44
N SER A 109 0.61 8.65 8.41
CA SER A 109 1.49 9.81 8.25
C SER A 109 1.26 10.81 9.39
N HIS A 110 2.29 11.61 9.67
CA HIS A 110 2.17 12.80 10.52
C HIS A 110 1.12 13.77 9.95
#